data_AF-A0A851TQF9-F1
#
_entry.id   AF-A0A851TQF9-F1
#
_cell.length_a   1.000
_cell.length_b   1.000
_cell.length_c   1.000
_cell.angle_alpha   90.00
_cell.angle_beta   90.00
_cell.angle_gamma   90.00
#
_symmetry.space_group_name_H-M   'P 1'
#
loop_
_entity.id
_entity.type
_entity.pdbx_description
1 polymer ?
#
loop_
_entity_poly.entity_id
_entity_poly.type
_entity_poly.pdbx_seq_one_letter_code
_entity_poly.pdbx_strand_id
1 'polypeptide(L)'
;WVSADNLASELQSSLGLIETITGFLKIKHSFALVSLSFFKNLKLIRGDSMVDGNYTLYVLDNQNLQQLWDWSHHILSIPVGKMYFAFNPKLCLAEIYRMEEVTGTKGRQNKAEINPRTNGDRASCKTQTLRFISNVTESDRIFLKWERYRPPEYRDLLSFIVYYKESPFQNVSEYVGQDACGAHSWNVVDVELPLSAEQEPGVALLNLRPWTQYAIFVRAITLTTAEEGRNYGAQSEVVYIRTMPAAPTVPRDVISMSNSSSHIVVRWKPPTQRNGNITYYLVLWQQLAEDMELYINDYCHKGLKLPTSSADTRFSAEDGAGRAVEEQDAEEGCCPCRPADGRLRMEGEAESFQKKFENFLHNSIIIPR
;
A
#
# COMPACT_ATOMS: atom_id res chain seq x y z
N TRP A 1 -2.26 -25.60 1.92
CA TRP A 1 -3.09 -24.39 1.86
C TRP A 1 -2.29 -23.32 1.16
N VAL A 2 -2.51 -23.14 -0.14
CA VAL A 2 -1.89 -22.04 -0.90
C VAL A 2 -2.57 -20.77 -0.41
N SER A 3 -1.80 -19.85 0.18
CA SER A 3 -2.37 -18.57 0.61
C SER A 3 -2.93 -17.85 -0.62
N ALA A 4 -4.13 -17.30 -0.50
CA ALA A 4 -4.79 -16.53 -1.55
C ALA A 4 -4.07 -15.20 -1.86
N ASP A 5 -2.99 -14.89 -1.14
CA ASP A 5 -2.28 -13.60 -1.09
C ASP A 5 -1.50 -13.22 -2.37
N ASN A 6 -1.53 -14.03 -3.44
CA ASN A 6 -0.84 -13.65 -4.69
C ASN A 6 -1.50 -14.19 -5.98
N LEU A 7 -2.75 -14.66 -5.92
CA LEU A 7 -3.38 -15.33 -7.07
C LEU A 7 -3.47 -14.44 -8.31
N ALA A 8 -3.81 -13.16 -8.16
CA ALA A 8 -3.92 -12.24 -9.30
C ALA A 8 -2.58 -12.00 -9.99
N SER A 9 -1.49 -11.86 -9.22
CA SER A 9 -0.14 -11.65 -9.76
C SER A 9 0.38 -12.90 -10.46
N GLU A 10 0.16 -14.08 -9.87
CA GLU A 10 0.54 -15.38 -10.46
C GLU A 10 -0.26 -15.68 -11.74
N LEU A 11 -1.56 -15.40 -11.73
CA LEU A 11 -2.41 -15.53 -12.93
C LEU A 11 -1.99 -14.55 -14.01
N GLN A 12 -1.61 -13.32 -13.65
CA GLN A 12 -1.12 -12.34 -14.62
C GLN A 12 0.24 -12.76 -15.22
N SER A 13 1.13 -13.32 -14.40
CA SER A 13 2.41 -13.89 -14.86
C SER A 13 2.17 -15.04 -15.86
N SER A 14 1.20 -15.90 -15.56
CA SER A 14 0.95 -17.13 -16.34
C SER A 14 0.09 -16.90 -17.59
N LEU A 15 -0.95 -16.05 -17.49
CA LEU A 15 -1.99 -15.89 -18.50
C LEU A 15 -1.96 -14.51 -19.19
N GLY A 16 -1.13 -13.58 -18.72
CA GLY A 16 -1.12 -12.20 -19.23
C GLY A 16 -0.64 -12.05 -20.67
N LEU A 17 0.11 -13.03 -21.19
CA LEU A 17 0.60 -13.04 -22.57
C LEU A 17 -0.40 -13.64 -23.57
N ILE A 18 -1.48 -14.27 -23.11
CA ILE A 18 -2.47 -14.90 -23.99
C ILE A 18 -3.19 -13.82 -24.80
N GLU A 19 -3.11 -13.90 -26.14
CA GLU A 19 -3.77 -12.95 -27.03
C GLU A 19 -5.06 -13.48 -27.64
N THR A 20 -5.15 -14.78 -27.89
CA THR A 20 -6.29 -15.38 -28.60
C THR A 20 -6.72 -16.67 -27.93
N ILE A 21 -8.02 -16.79 -27.68
CA ILE A 21 -8.68 -18.04 -27.27
C ILE A 21 -9.47 -18.55 -28.47
N THR A 22 -9.16 -19.77 -28.93
CA THR A 22 -9.84 -20.37 -30.08
C THR A 22 -11.26 -20.84 -29.74
N GLY A 23 -11.46 -21.38 -28.54
CA GLY A 23 -12.76 -21.86 -28.05
C GLY A 23 -13.59 -20.80 -27.35
N PHE A 24 -14.00 -21.11 -26.11
CA PHE A 24 -14.79 -20.24 -25.23
C PHE A 24 -14.02 -19.93 -23.94
N LEU A 25 -14.42 -18.84 -23.26
CA LEU A 25 -13.94 -18.50 -21.92
C LEU A 25 -15.05 -18.76 -20.89
N LYS A 26 -14.78 -19.61 -19.90
CA LYS A 26 -15.73 -19.96 -18.85
C LYS A 26 -15.14 -19.68 -17.48
N ILE A 27 -15.81 -18.82 -16.72
CA ILE A 27 -15.41 -18.37 -15.38
C ILE A 27 -16.58 -18.68 -14.44
N LYS A 28 -16.42 -19.72 -13.62
CA LYS A 28 -17.48 -20.24 -12.77
C LYS A 28 -16.95 -20.49 -11.37
N HIS A 29 -17.70 -20.10 -10.33
CA HIS A 29 -17.36 -20.32 -8.92
C HIS A 29 -15.96 -19.79 -8.53
N SER A 30 -15.49 -18.74 -9.19
CA SER A 30 -14.16 -18.18 -8.96
C SER A 30 -14.23 -17.10 -7.88
N PHE A 31 -14.44 -17.52 -6.63
CA PHE A 31 -14.69 -16.62 -5.51
C PHE A 31 -13.49 -15.73 -5.14
N ALA A 32 -12.27 -16.11 -5.50
CA ALA A 32 -11.07 -15.31 -5.26
C ALA A 32 -10.83 -14.23 -6.33
N LEU A 33 -11.50 -14.30 -7.48
CA LEU A 33 -11.28 -13.35 -8.57
C LEU A 33 -12.09 -12.07 -8.33
N VAL A 34 -11.38 -10.94 -8.34
CA VAL A 34 -11.98 -9.60 -8.26
C VAL A 34 -12.05 -8.92 -9.63
N SER A 35 -11.09 -9.21 -10.52
CA SER A 35 -11.01 -8.67 -11.88
C SER A 35 -10.48 -9.71 -12.87
N LEU A 36 -10.78 -9.54 -14.17
CA LEU A 36 -10.20 -10.32 -15.28
C LEU A 36 -9.02 -9.62 -15.95
N SER A 37 -8.55 -8.50 -15.37
CA SER A 37 -7.43 -7.71 -15.86
C SER A 37 -6.11 -8.47 -16.00
N PHE A 38 -5.98 -9.64 -15.35
CA PHE A 38 -4.83 -10.53 -15.53
C PHE A 38 -4.71 -11.03 -16.98
N PHE A 39 -5.79 -11.10 -17.76
CA PHE A 39 -5.75 -11.29 -19.22
C PHE A 39 -5.35 -9.97 -19.92
N LYS A 40 -4.10 -9.55 -19.73
CA LYS A 40 -3.62 -8.24 -20.18
C LYS A 40 -3.67 -8.07 -21.70
N ASN A 41 -3.28 -9.10 -22.44
CA ASN A 41 -3.12 -9.04 -23.90
C ASN A 41 -4.24 -9.75 -24.69
N LEU A 42 -5.28 -10.26 -24.03
CA LEU A 42 -6.35 -11.00 -24.67
C LEU A 42 -7.15 -10.08 -25.62
N LYS A 43 -7.13 -10.37 -26.92
CA LYS A 43 -7.75 -9.54 -27.96
C LYS A 43 -8.90 -10.25 -28.67
N LEU A 44 -8.90 -11.58 -28.72
CA LEU A 44 -9.86 -12.35 -29.52
C LEU A 44 -10.32 -13.63 -28.81
N ILE A 45 -11.63 -13.85 -28.74
CA ILE A 45 -12.24 -15.15 -28.37
C ILE A 45 -13.03 -15.63 -29.59
N ARG A 46 -12.45 -16.56 -30.35
CA ARG A 46 -12.94 -16.91 -31.69
C ARG A 46 -14.26 -17.68 -31.67
N GLY A 47 -14.46 -18.59 -30.72
CA GLY A 47 -15.70 -19.36 -30.60
C GLY A 47 -15.77 -20.61 -31.48
N ASP A 48 -14.64 -21.24 -31.82
CA ASP A 48 -14.58 -22.51 -32.57
C ASP A 48 -15.31 -23.64 -31.83
N SER A 49 -15.33 -23.56 -30.49
CA SER A 49 -16.12 -24.39 -29.58
C SER A 49 -16.87 -23.50 -28.59
N MET A 50 -18.08 -23.88 -28.19
CA MET A 50 -18.94 -23.08 -27.28
C MET A 50 -19.48 -23.92 -26.13
N VAL A 51 -19.88 -23.26 -25.04
CA VAL A 51 -20.66 -23.90 -23.97
C VAL A 51 -22.09 -24.14 -24.45
N ASP A 52 -22.74 -25.18 -23.93
CA ASP A 52 -24.15 -25.50 -24.16
C ASP A 52 -25.03 -24.24 -24.09
N GLY A 53 -25.78 -23.98 -25.17
CA GLY A 53 -26.52 -22.72 -25.36
C GLY A 53 -25.79 -21.67 -26.21
N ASN A 54 -24.74 -22.07 -26.93
CA ASN A 54 -23.96 -21.24 -27.86
C ASN A 54 -23.27 -20.03 -27.19
N TYR A 55 -22.75 -20.23 -25.97
CA TYR A 55 -22.03 -19.19 -25.23
C TYR A 55 -20.53 -19.28 -25.49
N THR A 56 -19.95 -18.17 -25.95
CA THR A 56 -18.49 -18.00 -26.10
C THR A 56 -17.85 -17.38 -24.87
N LEU A 57 -18.63 -16.66 -24.06
CA LEU A 57 -18.24 -16.20 -22.74
C LEU A 57 -19.30 -16.59 -21.71
N TYR A 58 -18.88 -17.30 -20.65
CA TYR A 58 -19.78 -17.81 -19.62
C TYR A 58 -19.26 -17.43 -18.23
N VAL A 59 -19.92 -16.49 -17.56
CA VAL A 59 -19.52 -15.95 -16.25
C VAL A 59 -20.64 -16.18 -15.23
N LEU A 60 -20.44 -17.15 -14.34
CA LEU A 60 -21.48 -17.60 -13.39
C LEU A 60 -20.94 -17.70 -11.96
N ASP A 61 -21.69 -17.14 -11.01
CA ASP A 61 -21.49 -17.34 -9.57
C ASP A 61 -20.08 -16.94 -9.09
N ASN A 62 -19.65 -15.73 -9.46
CA ASN A 62 -18.40 -15.15 -9.00
C ASN A 62 -18.69 -14.06 -7.96
N GLN A 63 -18.68 -14.45 -6.69
CA GLN A 63 -19.15 -13.62 -5.57
C GLN A 63 -18.37 -12.32 -5.35
N ASN A 64 -17.10 -12.27 -5.76
CA ASN A 64 -16.23 -11.12 -5.56
C ASN A 64 -15.82 -10.39 -6.84
N LEU A 65 -16.28 -10.85 -8.00
CA LEU A 65 -15.95 -10.23 -9.28
C LEU A 65 -16.60 -8.85 -9.35
N GLN A 66 -15.78 -7.82 -9.47
CA GLN A 66 -16.19 -6.41 -9.48
C GLN A 66 -16.01 -5.77 -10.86
N GLN A 67 -14.98 -6.18 -11.59
CA GLN A 67 -14.62 -5.63 -12.89
C GLN A 67 -14.23 -6.74 -13.87
N LEU A 68 -14.33 -6.46 -15.17
CA LEU A 68 -13.84 -7.34 -16.23
C LEU A 68 -12.47 -6.86 -16.72
N TRP A 69 -12.43 -5.78 -17.51
CA TRP A 69 -11.20 -5.16 -18.02
C TRP A 69 -11.27 -3.63 -17.88
N ASP A 70 -10.11 -2.96 -17.95
CA ASP A 70 -10.09 -1.51 -18.18
C ASP A 70 -10.29 -1.23 -19.67
N TRP A 71 -11.55 -1.00 -20.04
CA TRP A 71 -11.98 -0.69 -21.41
C TRP A 71 -11.40 0.60 -21.99
N SER A 72 -10.72 1.43 -21.20
CA SER A 72 -10.04 2.62 -21.70
C SER A 72 -8.78 2.26 -22.49
N HIS A 73 -8.17 1.11 -22.17
CA HIS A 73 -6.91 0.66 -22.74
C HIS A 73 -6.99 -0.74 -23.37
N HIS A 74 -8.08 -1.48 -23.13
CA HIS A 74 -8.22 -2.87 -23.56
C HIS A 74 -9.28 -3.04 -24.65
N ILE A 75 -8.96 -3.87 -25.66
CA ILE A 75 -9.83 -4.17 -26.80
C ILE A 75 -9.98 -5.68 -26.88
N LEU A 76 -11.22 -6.15 -26.95
CA LEU A 76 -11.58 -7.56 -27.06
C LEU A 76 -12.64 -7.73 -28.14
N SER A 77 -12.49 -8.73 -29.01
CA SER A 77 -13.47 -9.09 -30.03
C SER A 77 -14.02 -10.49 -29.81
N ILE A 78 -15.35 -10.64 -29.90
CA ILE A 78 -16.05 -11.91 -29.83
C ILE A 78 -16.91 -12.06 -31.10
N PRO A 79 -16.36 -12.58 -32.20
CA PRO A 79 -17.04 -12.62 -33.50
C PRO A 79 -18.30 -13.49 -33.49
N VAL A 80 -18.34 -14.58 -32.72
CA VAL A 80 -19.44 -15.55 -32.74
C VAL A 80 -19.89 -15.89 -31.31
N GLY A 81 -21.13 -16.36 -31.17
CA GLY A 81 -21.70 -16.81 -29.90
C GLY A 81 -22.27 -15.69 -29.02
N LYS A 82 -22.81 -16.12 -27.88
CA LYS A 82 -23.48 -15.30 -26.87
C LYS A 82 -22.62 -15.15 -25.60
N MET A 83 -23.02 -14.21 -24.75
CA MET A 83 -22.43 -14.04 -23.43
C MET A 83 -23.47 -14.35 -22.36
N TYR A 84 -23.04 -14.98 -21.27
CA TYR A 84 -23.89 -15.31 -20.13
C TYR A 84 -23.32 -14.75 -18.84
N PHE A 85 -24.14 -13.97 -18.13
CA PHE A 85 -23.80 -13.36 -16.84
C PHE A 85 -24.93 -13.61 -15.83
N ALA A 86 -24.65 -14.38 -14.78
CA ALA A 86 -25.59 -14.57 -13.68
C ALA A 86 -24.87 -14.76 -12.35
N PHE A 87 -25.52 -14.35 -11.25
CA PHE A 87 -25.00 -14.48 -9.89
C PHE A 87 -23.60 -13.86 -9.69
N ASN A 88 -23.37 -12.69 -10.29
CA ASN A 88 -22.14 -11.90 -10.07
C ASN A 88 -22.50 -10.64 -9.26
N PRO A 89 -22.70 -10.77 -7.93
CA PRO A 89 -23.38 -9.74 -7.16
C PRO A 89 -22.59 -8.45 -7.00
N LYS A 90 -21.26 -8.49 -7.12
CA LYS A 90 -20.40 -7.31 -7.08
C LYS A 90 -20.07 -6.73 -8.47
N LEU A 91 -20.51 -7.36 -9.56
CA LEU A 91 -20.22 -6.93 -10.93
C LEU A 91 -21.32 -6.01 -11.46
N CYS A 92 -20.97 -4.77 -11.77
CA CYS A 92 -21.94 -3.79 -12.24
C CYS A 92 -22.49 -4.10 -13.64
N LEU A 93 -23.81 -3.91 -13.82
CA LEU A 93 -24.46 -4.05 -15.13
C LEU A 93 -23.87 -3.11 -16.19
N ALA A 94 -23.46 -1.90 -15.81
CA ALA A 94 -22.82 -0.96 -16.71
C ALA A 94 -21.52 -1.51 -17.33
N GLU A 95 -20.75 -2.31 -16.57
CA GLU A 95 -19.54 -2.97 -17.09
C GLU A 95 -19.89 -4.05 -18.12
N ILE A 96 -20.97 -4.80 -17.88
CA ILE A 96 -21.45 -5.83 -18.81
C ILE A 96 -21.96 -5.19 -20.11
N TYR A 97 -22.74 -4.11 -20.02
CA TYR A 97 -23.22 -3.39 -21.21
C TYR A 97 -22.08 -2.72 -21.98
N ARG A 98 -21.08 -2.17 -21.28
CA ARG A 98 -19.87 -1.63 -21.94
C ARG A 98 -19.09 -2.74 -22.65
N MET A 99 -19.01 -3.94 -22.06
CA MET A 99 -18.43 -5.10 -22.71
C MET A 99 -19.16 -5.48 -24.00
N GLU A 100 -20.50 -5.50 -24.00
CA GLU A 100 -21.29 -5.80 -25.19
C GLU A 100 -21.00 -4.85 -26.36
N GLU A 101 -20.73 -3.58 -26.04
CA GLU A 101 -20.37 -2.55 -27.01
C GLU A 101 -18.96 -2.76 -27.58
N VAL A 102 -17.97 -2.99 -26.72
CA VAL A 102 -16.57 -3.18 -27.14
C VAL A 102 -16.40 -4.49 -27.92
N THR A 103 -17.05 -5.56 -27.47
CA THR A 103 -16.91 -6.90 -28.07
C THR A 103 -17.71 -7.10 -29.36
N GLY A 104 -18.60 -6.16 -29.70
CA GLY A 104 -19.47 -6.25 -30.87
C GLY A 104 -20.56 -7.31 -30.74
N THR A 105 -20.91 -7.71 -29.52
CA THR A 105 -21.92 -8.74 -29.26
C THR A 105 -23.29 -8.17 -28.92
N LYS A 106 -23.44 -6.84 -28.85
CA LYS A 106 -24.69 -6.16 -28.51
C LYS A 106 -25.87 -6.69 -29.33
N GLY A 107 -26.93 -7.12 -28.65
CA GLY A 107 -28.16 -7.62 -29.27
C GLY A 107 -28.17 -9.11 -29.63
N ARG A 108 -27.11 -9.87 -29.30
CA ARG A 108 -27.11 -11.34 -29.45
C ARG A 108 -27.73 -12.05 -28.24
N GLN A 109 -27.86 -11.36 -27.11
CA GLN A 109 -28.24 -11.89 -25.81
C GLN A 109 -29.69 -11.55 -25.45
N ASN A 110 -30.29 -12.40 -24.62
CA ASN A 110 -31.63 -12.18 -24.06
C ASN A 110 -31.58 -11.66 -22.61
N LYS A 111 -32.68 -11.06 -22.12
CA LYS A 111 -32.80 -10.56 -20.72
C LYS A 111 -32.58 -11.65 -19.64
N ALA A 112 -32.74 -12.92 -19.99
CA ALA A 112 -32.49 -14.04 -19.09
C ALA A 112 -30.99 -14.43 -19.02
N GLU A 113 -30.22 -14.09 -20.05
CA GLU A 113 -28.79 -14.42 -20.18
C GLU A 113 -27.93 -13.37 -19.45
N ILE A 114 -28.40 -12.13 -19.36
CA ILE A 114 -27.85 -11.07 -18.50
C ILE A 114 -28.94 -10.64 -17.52
N ASN A 115 -29.02 -11.31 -16.37
CA ASN A 115 -30.08 -11.08 -15.40
C ASN A 115 -29.75 -9.88 -14.48
N PRO A 116 -30.50 -8.77 -14.53
CA PRO A 116 -30.22 -7.59 -13.71
C PRO A 116 -30.52 -7.78 -12.22
N ARG A 117 -31.22 -8.85 -11.82
CA ARG A 117 -31.53 -9.14 -10.41
C ARG A 117 -30.38 -9.82 -9.67
N THR A 118 -29.45 -10.45 -10.40
CA THR A 118 -28.37 -11.26 -9.81
C THR A 118 -26.98 -10.71 -10.12
N ASN A 119 -26.90 -9.68 -10.98
CA ASN A 119 -25.65 -9.03 -11.32
C ASN A 119 -25.65 -7.63 -10.74
N GLY A 120 -24.67 -7.34 -9.90
CA GLY A 120 -24.48 -6.04 -9.29
C GLY A 120 -25.38 -5.75 -8.09
N ASP A 121 -26.21 -6.69 -7.61
CA ASP A 121 -27.14 -6.51 -6.47
C ASP A 121 -26.44 -6.18 -5.13
N ARG A 122 -25.14 -6.43 -5.02
CA ARG A 122 -24.28 -6.04 -3.89
C ARG A 122 -23.16 -5.08 -4.30
N ALA A 123 -23.26 -4.47 -5.48
CA ALA A 123 -22.28 -3.53 -6.02
C ALA A 123 -22.77 -2.08 -5.88
N SER A 124 -21.93 -1.19 -5.36
CA SER A 124 -22.18 0.25 -5.45
C SER A 124 -21.67 0.74 -6.80
N CYS A 125 -22.50 0.64 -7.83
CA CYS A 125 -22.12 1.09 -9.17
C CYS A 125 -22.06 2.62 -9.24
N LYS A 126 -21.04 3.15 -9.91
CA LYS A 126 -20.78 4.59 -10.01
C LYS A 126 -21.94 5.26 -10.76
N THR A 127 -22.73 6.05 -10.05
CA THR A 127 -23.82 6.85 -10.64
C THR A 127 -23.63 8.35 -10.45
N GLN A 128 -22.91 8.76 -9.39
CA GLN A 128 -22.54 10.15 -9.14
C GLN A 128 -21.10 10.26 -8.64
N THR A 129 -20.35 11.23 -9.16
CA THR A 129 -19.00 11.53 -8.68
C THR A 129 -19.06 12.48 -7.49
N LEU A 130 -18.47 12.10 -6.36
CA LEU A 130 -18.32 12.96 -5.18
C LEU A 130 -17.10 13.89 -5.35
N ARG A 131 -17.25 15.15 -4.93
CA ARG A 131 -16.17 16.14 -4.93
C ARG A 131 -15.72 16.51 -3.51
N PHE A 132 -14.40 16.59 -3.35
CA PHE A 132 -13.80 17.16 -2.14
C PHE A 132 -13.96 18.68 -2.15
N ILE A 133 -14.31 19.23 -0.98
CA ILE A 133 -14.48 20.66 -0.74
C ILE A 133 -13.21 21.25 -0.12
N SER A 134 -12.61 20.53 0.83
CA SER A 134 -11.35 20.96 1.45
C SER A 134 -10.48 19.78 1.88
N ASN A 135 -9.17 20.02 1.85
CA ASN A 135 -8.11 19.08 2.20
C ASN A 135 -6.99 19.78 2.99
N VAL A 136 -7.22 20.03 4.28
CA VAL A 136 -6.21 20.67 5.14
C VAL A 136 -5.20 19.62 5.61
N THR A 137 -3.91 19.87 5.38
CA THR A 137 -2.84 18.91 5.69
C THR A 137 -1.94 19.40 6.82
N GLU A 138 -1.66 18.51 7.77
CA GLU A 138 -0.62 18.67 8.80
C GLU A 138 0.50 17.64 8.57
N SER A 139 1.48 17.57 9.48
CA SER A 139 2.59 16.61 9.36
C SER A 139 2.15 15.16 9.54
N ASP A 140 1.20 14.90 10.45
CA ASP A 140 0.74 13.57 10.83
C ASP A 140 -0.75 13.36 10.53
N ARG A 141 -1.44 14.36 9.96
CA ARG A 141 -2.90 14.36 9.78
C ARG A 141 -3.34 14.98 8.47
N ILE A 142 -4.49 14.52 7.97
CA ILE A 142 -5.17 15.13 6.83
C ILE A 142 -6.65 15.27 7.19
N PHE A 143 -7.19 16.48 7.11
CA PHE A 143 -8.60 16.78 7.27
C PHE A 143 -9.26 16.89 5.91
N LEU A 144 -10.29 16.08 5.69
CA LEU A 144 -11.03 16.01 4.44
C LEU A 144 -12.48 16.43 4.68
N LYS A 145 -13.02 17.23 3.77
CA LYS A 145 -14.46 17.49 3.65
C LYS A 145 -14.91 17.29 2.21
N TRP A 146 -16.09 16.74 2.00
CA TRP A 146 -16.65 16.51 0.67
C TRP A 146 -18.12 16.92 0.60
N GLU A 147 -18.62 17.03 -0.62
CA GLU A 147 -19.99 17.43 -0.88
C GLU A 147 -21.02 16.48 -0.29
N ARG A 148 -22.15 17.05 0.10
CA ARG A 148 -23.30 16.28 0.57
C ARG A 148 -23.86 15.45 -0.56
N TYR A 149 -24.17 14.19 -0.27
CA TYR A 149 -24.86 13.31 -1.21
C TYR A 149 -26.24 12.95 -0.65
N ARG A 150 -27.27 13.18 -1.47
CA ARG A 150 -28.63 12.71 -1.19
C ARG A 150 -28.97 11.67 -2.26
N PRO A 151 -29.17 10.39 -1.87
CA PRO A 151 -29.64 9.38 -2.79
C PRO A 151 -30.98 9.79 -3.43
N PRO A 152 -31.28 9.34 -4.66
CA PRO A 152 -32.61 9.48 -5.25
C PRO A 152 -33.71 8.87 -4.35
N GLU A 153 -34.93 9.41 -4.42
CA GLU A 153 -36.07 9.11 -3.52
C GLU A 153 -36.23 7.60 -3.20
N TYR A 154 -36.60 7.30 -1.93
CA TYR A 154 -36.73 5.96 -1.29
C TYR A 154 -35.44 5.25 -0.83
N ARG A 155 -34.31 5.96 -0.67
CA ARG A 155 -33.06 5.33 -0.22
C ARG A 155 -32.40 6.07 0.93
N ASP A 156 -32.05 5.29 1.95
CA ASP A 156 -31.28 5.78 3.07
C ASP A 156 -29.79 5.68 2.75
N LEU A 157 -29.12 6.83 2.84
CA LEU A 157 -27.68 6.89 2.98
C LEU A 157 -27.34 6.41 4.38
N LEU A 158 -26.44 5.43 4.50
CA LEU A 158 -26.02 4.89 5.78
C LEU A 158 -24.79 5.62 6.32
N SER A 159 -23.72 5.62 5.52
CA SER A 159 -22.43 6.18 5.90
C SER A 159 -21.58 6.49 4.67
N PHE A 160 -20.43 7.11 4.90
CA PHE A 160 -19.36 7.21 3.92
C PHE A 160 -18.18 6.38 4.36
N ILE A 161 -17.50 5.75 3.41
CA ILE A 161 -16.25 5.05 3.66
C ILE A 161 -15.12 5.78 2.95
N VAL A 162 -14.08 6.15 3.69
CA VAL A 162 -12.86 6.76 3.17
C VAL A 162 -11.79 5.68 3.02
N TYR A 163 -11.23 5.61 1.82
CA TYR A 163 -10.14 4.71 1.48
C TYR A 163 -8.87 5.54 1.31
N TYR A 164 -7.79 5.14 1.97
CA TYR A 164 -6.50 5.80 1.82
C TYR A 164 -5.32 4.83 1.86
N LYS A 165 -4.26 5.14 1.11
CA LYS A 165 -2.98 4.39 1.19
C LYS A 165 -1.80 5.25 0.79
N GLU A 166 -0.61 4.89 1.28
CA GLU A 166 0.64 5.50 0.84
C GLU A 166 0.86 5.18 -0.64
N SER A 167 1.10 6.21 -1.46
CA SER A 167 1.37 6.05 -2.88
C SER A 167 2.39 7.07 -3.38
N PRO A 168 3.66 6.65 -3.57
CA PRO A 168 4.70 7.50 -4.14
C PRO A 168 4.36 7.97 -5.57
N PHE A 169 3.62 7.16 -6.32
CA PHE A 169 3.24 7.42 -7.72
C PHE A 169 1.76 7.73 -7.85
N GLN A 170 1.36 8.41 -8.92
CA GLN A 170 -0.03 8.79 -9.20
C GLN A 170 -0.73 7.84 -10.17
N ASN A 171 -0.51 6.53 -10.03
CA ASN A 171 -1.01 5.49 -10.93
C ASN A 171 -1.83 4.42 -10.19
N VAL A 172 -2.45 4.81 -9.07
CA VAL A 172 -3.19 3.89 -8.23
C VAL A 172 -4.51 3.51 -8.89
N SER A 173 -4.76 2.20 -8.99
CA SER A 173 -6.06 1.68 -9.38
C SER A 173 -7.08 1.82 -8.24
N GLU A 174 -8.28 2.31 -8.56
CA GLU A 174 -9.41 2.48 -7.64
C GLU A 174 -9.95 1.15 -7.10
N TYR A 175 -9.58 0.03 -7.71
CA TYR A 175 -10.11 -1.27 -7.34
C TYR A 175 -9.73 -1.62 -5.90
N VAL A 176 -10.76 -1.65 -5.07
CA VAL A 176 -10.77 -2.24 -3.74
C VAL A 176 -10.75 -3.76 -3.95
N GLY A 177 -9.61 -4.27 -4.39
CA GLY A 177 -9.25 -5.66 -4.18
C GLY A 177 -9.31 -5.88 -2.68
N GLN A 178 -10.37 -6.55 -2.24
CA GLN A 178 -10.54 -6.93 -0.85
C GLN A 178 -9.59 -8.10 -0.62
N ASP A 179 -8.30 -7.81 -0.55
CA ASP A 179 -7.34 -8.70 0.08
C ASP A 179 -7.73 -8.70 1.55
N ALA A 180 -8.59 -9.64 1.94
CA ALA A 180 -9.15 -9.73 3.28
C ALA A 180 -8.06 -9.80 4.38
N CYS A 181 -6.78 -10.03 4.01
CA CYS A 181 -5.61 -10.02 4.89
C CYS A 181 -4.30 -9.50 4.21
N GLY A 182 -4.34 -8.69 3.16
CA GLY A 182 -3.14 -8.35 2.37
C GLY A 182 -2.42 -7.04 2.78
N ALA A 183 -1.09 -7.05 2.84
CA ALA A 183 -0.24 -5.89 3.16
C ALA A 183 -0.28 -4.73 2.14
N HIS A 184 -0.99 -4.88 1.01
CA HIS A 184 -1.11 -3.89 -0.08
C HIS A 184 -2.53 -3.31 -0.22
N SER A 185 -3.42 -3.62 0.73
CA SER A 185 -4.81 -3.16 0.71
C SER A 185 -4.96 -1.69 1.11
N TRP A 186 -6.04 -1.07 0.65
CA TRP A 186 -6.45 0.26 1.12
C TRP A 186 -6.76 0.25 2.62
N ASN A 187 -6.33 1.27 3.34
CA ASN A 187 -6.84 1.51 4.69
C ASN A 187 -8.24 2.11 4.59
N VAL A 188 -9.12 1.72 5.51
CA VAL A 188 -10.54 2.01 5.43
C VAL A 188 -10.99 2.69 6.73
N VAL A 189 -11.74 3.79 6.60
CA VAL A 189 -12.36 4.50 7.72
C VAL A 189 -13.83 4.70 7.40
N ASP A 190 -14.70 4.18 8.26
CA ASP A 190 -16.13 4.44 8.19
C ASP A 190 -16.44 5.79 8.85
N VAL A 191 -17.28 6.59 8.19
CA VAL A 191 -17.61 7.97 8.57
C VAL A 191 -19.13 8.06 8.67
N GLU A 192 -19.58 8.23 9.91
CA GLU A 192 -20.98 8.46 10.23
C GLU A 192 -21.49 9.75 9.60
N LEU A 193 -22.79 9.79 9.34
CA LEU A 193 -23.43 10.97 8.78
C LEU A 193 -23.49 12.11 9.82
N PRO A 194 -23.30 13.36 9.38
CA PRO A 194 -23.43 14.50 10.27
C PRO A 194 -24.86 14.59 10.83
N LEU A 195 -24.97 14.97 12.10
CA LEU A 195 -26.26 15.12 12.80
C LEU A 195 -27.17 16.18 12.14
N SER A 196 -26.56 17.18 11.50
CA SER A 196 -27.26 18.21 10.74
C SER A 196 -27.19 17.92 9.24
N ALA A 197 -28.35 17.90 8.59
CA ALA A 197 -28.45 17.75 7.13
C ALA A 197 -27.84 18.93 6.35
N GLU A 198 -27.55 20.05 7.02
CA GLU A 198 -26.88 21.22 6.43
C GLU A 198 -25.36 21.17 6.53
N GLN A 199 -24.81 20.28 7.35
CA GLN A 199 -23.38 20.15 7.53
C GLN A 199 -22.78 19.22 6.47
N GLU A 200 -21.62 19.63 5.94
CA GLU A 200 -20.84 18.79 5.04
C GLU A 200 -20.14 17.67 5.81
N PRO A 201 -20.16 16.43 5.28
CA PRO A 201 -19.41 15.33 5.86
C PRO A 201 -17.90 15.56 5.75
N GLY A 202 -17.16 15.05 6.74
CA GLY A 202 -15.71 15.14 6.76
C GLY A 202 -15.07 14.21 7.79
N VAL A 203 -13.77 13.98 7.64
CA VAL A 203 -12.98 13.10 8.52
C VAL A 203 -11.57 13.64 8.71
N ALA A 204 -10.97 13.32 9.85
CA ALA A 204 -9.54 13.50 10.09
C ALA A 204 -8.83 12.15 9.99
N LEU A 205 -7.96 11.99 8.99
CA LEU A 205 -7.02 10.87 8.91
C LEU A 205 -5.85 11.17 9.85
N LEU A 206 -5.52 10.23 10.74
CA LEU A 206 -4.53 10.41 11.81
C LEU A 206 -3.35 9.45 11.64
N ASN A 207 -2.24 9.71 12.35
CA ASN A 207 -1.04 8.87 12.39
C ASN A 207 -0.41 8.63 11.01
N LEU A 208 -0.45 9.64 10.15
CA LEU A 208 0.16 9.60 8.84
C LEU A 208 1.66 9.93 8.92
N ARG A 209 2.43 9.46 7.95
CA ARG A 209 3.85 9.77 7.84
C ARG A 209 4.03 11.20 7.31
N PRO A 210 4.93 12.00 7.89
CA PRO A 210 5.27 13.32 7.35
C PRO A 210 5.84 13.25 5.94
N TRP A 211 5.65 14.31 5.16
CA TRP A 211 6.15 14.43 3.80
C TRP A 211 5.88 13.22 2.89
N THR A 212 4.73 12.57 3.09
CA THR A 212 4.37 11.33 2.40
C THR A 212 3.11 11.55 1.59
N GLN A 213 3.10 11.04 0.36
CA GLN A 213 1.96 11.16 -0.55
C GLN A 213 0.99 10.01 -0.33
N TYR A 214 -0.29 10.35 -0.13
CA TYR A 214 -1.38 9.42 0.05
C TYR A 214 -2.36 9.53 -1.12
N ALA A 215 -2.77 8.38 -1.65
CA ALA A 215 -3.92 8.27 -2.54
C ALA A 215 -5.17 8.10 -1.67
N ILE A 216 -6.23 8.86 -1.94
CA ILE A 216 -7.44 8.92 -1.12
C ILE A 216 -8.68 9.01 -2.00
N PHE A 217 -9.74 8.28 -1.66
CA PHE A 217 -11.07 8.48 -2.24
C PHE A 217 -12.18 8.13 -1.24
N VAL A 218 -13.39 8.59 -1.51
CA VAL A 218 -14.57 8.41 -0.65
C VAL A 218 -15.67 7.68 -1.42
N ARG A 219 -16.37 6.79 -0.74
CA ARG A 219 -17.54 6.07 -1.28
C ARG A 219 -18.73 6.20 -0.35
N ALA A 220 -19.88 6.54 -0.89
CA ALA A 220 -21.15 6.52 -0.17
C ALA A 220 -21.72 5.10 -0.09
N ILE A 221 -22.27 4.74 1.07
CA ILE A 221 -22.94 3.47 1.31
C ILE A 221 -24.44 3.72 1.41
N THR A 222 -25.19 3.18 0.45
CA THR A 222 -26.65 3.30 0.38
C THR A 222 -27.31 1.95 0.59
N LEU A 223 -28.46 1.92 1.28
CA LEU A 223 -29.34 0.76 1.28
C LEU A 223 -30.13 0.74 -0.03
N THR A 224 -29.94 -0.29 -0.85
CA THR A 224 -30.75 -0.52 -2.03
C THR A 224 -31.72 -1.66 -1.75
N THR A 225 -33.02 -1.39 -1.85
CA THR A 225 -34.02 -2.44 -1.94
C THR A 225 -33.95 -3.03 -3.36
N ALA A 226 -34.01 -4.36 -3.45
CA ALA A 226 -33.75 -5.13 -4.67
C ALA A 226 -34.76 -4.90 -5.83
N GLU A 227 -35.73 -3.99 -5.66
CA GLU A 227 -36.90 -3.89 -6.53
C GLU A 227 -36.66 -3.10 -7.82
N GLU A 228 -35.64 -2.24 -7.89
CA GLU A 228 -35.52 -1.28 -9.00
C GLU A 228 -34.34 -1.52 -9.97
N GLY A 229 -33.52 -2.55 -9.76
CA GLY A 229 -32.46 -2.95 -10.70
C GLY A 229 -31.40 -1.87 -11.02
N ARG A 230 -31.36 -0.79 -10.24
CA ARG A 230 -30.40 0.31 -10.36
C ARG A 230 -29.71 0.51 -9.02
N ASN A 231 -28.45 0.11 -8.93
CA ASN A 231 -27.63 0.35 -7.76
C ASN A 231 -26.96 1.72 -7.89
N TYR A 232 -27.61 2.72 -7.30
CA TYR A 232 -27.09 4.08 -7.23
C TYR A 232 -26.08 4.17 -6.09
N GLY A 233 -24.81 4.34 -6.44
CA GLY A 233 -23.73 4.70 -5.53
C GLY A 233 -23.08 6.01 -5.94
N ALA A 234 -22.48 6.69 -4.96
CA ALA A 234 -21.64 7.85 -5.19
C ALA A 234 -20.20 7.56 -4.73
N GLN A 235 -19.22 7.96 -5.55
CA GLN A 235 -17.80 7.75 -5.26
C GLN A 235 -17.00 8.95 -5.78
N SER A 236 -15.97 9.38 -5.04
CA SER A 236 -15.04 10.39 -5.55
C SER A 236 -14.02 9.78 -6.51
N GLU A 237 -13.38 10.63 -7.30
CA GLU A 237 -12.11 10.27 -7.93
C GLU A 237 -11.01 10.09 -6.86
N VAL A 238 -9.94 9.38 -7.21
CA VAL A 238 -8.74 9.30 -6.36
C VAL A 238 -7.99 10.62 -6.40
N VAL A 239 -7.81 11.22 -5.24
CA VAL A 239 -6.97 12.40 -5.04
C VAL A 239 -5.65 12.03 -4.39
N TYR A 240 -4.58 12.73 -4.77
CA TYR A 240 -3.25 12.53 -4.19
C TYR A 240 -2.90 13.72 -3.31
N ILE A 241 -2.70 13.46 -2.02
CA ILE A 241 -2.48 14.49 -1.01
C ILE A 241 -1.20 14.17 -0.27
N ARG A 242 -0.31 15.17 -0.14
CA ARG A 242 0.96 15.04 0.58
C ARG A 242 0.86 15.71 1.95
N THR A 243 1.25 15.00 3.01
CA THR A 243 1.37 15.55 4.36
C THR A 243 2.49 16.59 4.44
N MET A 244 2.39 17.50 5.41
CA MET A 244 3.39 18.55 5.60
C MET A 244 4.74 17.96 6.07
N PRO A 245 5.86 18.66 5.83
CA PRO A 245 7.15 18.29 6.40
C PRO A 245 7.10 18.25 7.93
N ALA A 246 7.97 17.44 8.52
CA ALA A 246 8.23 17.45 9.96
C ALA A 246 9.74 17.48 10.22
N ALA A 247 10.14 17.61 11.48
CA ALA A 247 11.55 17.51 11.87
C ALA A 247 12.14 16.16 11.39
N PRO A 248 13.29 16.17 10.70
CA PRO A 248 13.97 14.93 10.34
C PRO A 248 14.45 14.21 11.61
N THR A 249 14.57 12.89 11.52
CA THR A 249 15.25 12.08 12.55
C THR A 249 16.75 12.42 12.63
N VAL A 250 17.44 11.87 13.62
CA VAL A 250 18.88 12.11 13.80
C VAL A 250 19.72 11.56 12.63
N PRO A 251 20.82 12.22 12.25
CA PRO A 251 21.80 11.65 11.32
C PRO A 251 22.34 10.33 11.87
N ARG A 252 22.62 9.39 10.96
CA ARG A 252 23.10 8.06 11.32
C ARG A 252 24.60 7.95 11.16
N ASP A 253 25.21 6.99 11.87
CA ASP A 253 26.62 6.60 11.72
C ASP A 253 27.56 7.80 11.68
N VAL A 254 27.48 8.67 12.69
CA VAL A 254 28.39 9.82 12.82
C VAL A 254 29.78 9.31 13.22
N ILE A 255 30.74 9.46 12.31
CA ILE A 255 32.13 9.03 12.48
C ILE A 255 33.02 10.26 12.44
N SER A 256 33.96 10.35 13.39
CA SER A 256 34.99 11.38 13.43
C SER A 256 36.38 10.75 13.29
N MET A 257 37.23 11.40 12.51
CA MET A 257 38.62 11.00 12.30
C MET A 257 39.50 12.24 12.23
N SER A 258 40.68 12.21 12.85
CA SER A 258 41.66 13.29 12.69
C SER A 258 42.77 12.83 11.75
N ASN A 259 43.14 13.70 10.81
CA ASN A 259 44.28 13.50 9.91
C ASN A 259 45.43 14.49 10.21
N SER A 260 45.22 15.42 11.12
CA SER A 260 46.19 16.44 11.55
C SER A 260 45.75 16.98 12.92
N SER A 261 46.70 17.45 13.72
CA SER A 261 46.45 17.99 15.07
C SER A 261 45.48 19.18 15.09
N SER A 262 45.23 19.83 13.95
CA SER A 262 44.28 20.95 13.79
C SER A 262 43.05 20.63 12.95
N HIS A 263 42.88 19.38 12.49
CA HIS A 263 41.77 19.01 11.60
C HIS A 263 41.05 17.75 12.08
N ILE A 264 39.73 17.84 12.08
CA ILE A 264 38.82 16.73 12.36
C ILE A 264 37.89 16.59 11.15
N VAL A 265 37.89 15.42 10.55
CA VAL A 265 36.98 15.03 9.48
C VAL A 265 35.80 14.30 10.11
N VAL A 266 34.59 14.83 9.89
CA VAL A 266 33.34 14.22 10.38
C VAL A 266 32.51 13.77 9.18
N ARG A 267 32.00 12.54 9.24
CA ARG A 267 31.12 11.95 8.22
C ARG A 267 29.89 11.34 8.88
N TRP A 268 28.76 11.37 8.20
CA TRP A 268 27.51 10.77 8.66
C TRP A 268 26.67 10.28 7.48
N LYS A 269 25.73 9.39 7.77
CA LYS A 269 24.67 8.96 6.86
C LYS A 269 23.41 9.79 7.05
N PRO A 270 22.56 9.91 6.02
CA PRO A 270 21.27 10.57 6.14
C PRO A 270 20.36 9.92 7.21
N PRO A 271 19.45 10.72 7.79
CA PRO A 271 18.47 10.21 8.74
C PRO A 271 17.60 9.10 8.15
N THR A 272 17.09 8.23 9.03
CA THR A 272 16.17 7.15 8.65
C THR A 272 14.89 7.72 8.04
N GLN A 273 14.32 8.73 8.69
CA GLN A 273 13.15 9.48 8.23
C GLN A 273 13.56 10.92 8.00
N ARG A 274 13.57 11.34 6.73
CA ARG A 274 13.93 12.71 6.35
C ARG A 274 12.79 13.70 6.59
N ASN A 275 11.55 13.23 6.55
CA ASN A 275 10.34 14.02 6.78
C ASN A 275 10.26 15.31 5.92
N GLY A 276 10.92 15.31 4.76
CA GLY A 276 11.12 16.51 3.95
C GLY A 276 12.34 16.41 3.04
N ASN A 277 12.53 17.44 2.23
CA ASN A 277 13.80 17.67 1.55
C ASN A 277 14.79 18.28 2.55
N ILE A 278 15.96 17.66 2.68
CA ILE A 278 17.03 18.15 3.55
C ILE A 278 17.69 19.34 2.86
N THR A 279 17.68 20.50 3.51
CA THR A 279 18.28 21.74 2.99
C THR A 279 19.75 21.85 3.38
N TYR A 280 20.08 21.64 4.65
CA TYR A 280 21.43 21.68 5.19
C TYR A 280 21.55 20.86 6.48
N TYR A 281 22.79 20.68 6.95
CA TYR A 281 23.10 20.13 8.26
C TYR A 281 23.76 21.23 9.10
N LEU A 282 23.25 21.47 10.32
CA LEU A 282 23.89 22.36 11.29
C LEU A 282 24.88 21.55 12.11
N VAL A 283 26.17 21.87 12.01
CA VAL A 283 27.25 21.20 12.74
C VAL A 283 27.80 22.14 13.79
N LEU A 284 27.80 21.69 15.05
CA LEU A 284 28.32 22.42 16.20
C LEU A 284 29.42 21.58 16.85
N TRP A 285 30.48 22.24 17.33
CA TRP A 285 31.55 21.60 18.08
C TRP A 285 31.92 22.44 19.29
N GLN A 286 32.35 21.78 20.35
CA GLN A 286 32.79 22.41 21.58
C GLN A 286 33.98 21.62 22.14
N GLN A 287 34.99 22.33 22.66
CA GLN A 287 36.06 21.71 23.41
C GLN A 287 35.52 21.22 24.76
N LEU A 288 35.56 19.91 24.97
CA LEU A 288 35.24 19.31 26.27
C LEU A 288 36.41 19.52 27.23
N ALA A 289 36.08 19.67 28.52
CA ALA A 289 37.10 19.74 29.57
C ALA A 289 37.86 18.42 29.66
N GLU A 290 39.14 18.50 29.99
CA GLU A 290 39.95 17.32 30.28
C GLU A 290 39.44 16.63 31.55
N ASP A 291 39.57 15.31 31.61
CA ASP A 291 39.12 14.54 32.76
C ASP A 291 39.97 14.88 33.99
N MET A 292 39.31 15.23 35.11
CA MET A 292 39.99 15.53 36.37
C MET A 292 40.82 14.35 36.89
N GLU A 293 40.45 13.12 36.54
CA GLU A 293 41.24 11.93 36.89
C GLU A 293 42.65 11.95 36.28
N LEU A 294 42.86 12.67 35.17
CA LEU A 294 44.19 12.86 34.59
C LEU A 294 45.14 13.56 35.57
N TYR A 295 44.62 14.47 36.39
CA TYR A 295 45.40 15.29 37.32
C TYR A 295 45.56 14.67 38.71
N ILE A 296 44.69 13.72 39.08
CA ILE A 296 44.66 13.14 40.43
C ILE A 296 45.52 11.87 40.53
N ASN A 297 45.70 11.15 39.42
CA ASN A 297 46.38 9.86 39.43
C ASN A 297 47.91 9.98 39.48
N ASP A 298 48.56 9.21 40.34
CA ASP A 298 50.03 9.05 40.35
C ASP A 298 50.46 7.94 39.37
N TYR A 299 50.94 8.35 38.20
CA TYR A 299 51.36 7.46 37.12
C TYR A 299 52.71 6.79 37.36
N CYS A 300 53.47 7.17 38.40
CA CYS A 300 54.69 6.45 38.78
C CYS A 300 54.38 5.04 39.31
N HIS A 301 53.23 4.88 39.96
CA HIS A 301 52.78 3.62 40.55
C HIS A 301 51.75 2.87 39.70
N LYS A 302 50.92 3.59 38.92
CA LYS A 302 49.89 2.99 38.05
C LYS A 302 50.40 2.53 36.68
N GLY A 303 51.64 2.87 36.32
CA GLY A 303 52.24 2.56 35.03
C GLY A 303 51.82 3.52 33.91
N LEU A 304 52.56 3.52 32.80
CA LEU A 304 52.45 4.48 31.68
C LEU A 304 51.19 4.34 30.80
N LYS A 305 50.21 3.52 31.19
CA LYS A 305 48.97 3.38 30.41
C LYS A 305 48.06 4.57 30.71
N LEU A 306 48.17 5.61 29.88
CA LEU A 306 47.22 6.72 29.89
C LEU A 306 45.80 6.18 29.64
N PRO A 307 44.78 6.64 30.38
CA PRO A 307 43.40 6.32 30.06
C PRO A 307 43.10 6.86 28.65
N THR A 308 43.07 5.97 27.67
CA THR A 308 42.87 6.32 26.26
C THR A 308 41.40 6.14 25.93
N SER A 309 40.69 7.23 25.66
CA SER A 309 39.28 7.25 25.24
C SER A 309 39.15 7.46 23.72
N SER A 310 40.10 6.96 22.93
CA SER A 310 40.09 7.18 21.49
C SER A 310 38.85 6.54 20.87
N ALA A 311 37.92 7.37 20.39
CA ALA A 311 36.79 6.94 19.56
C ALA A 311 37.19 6.61 18.11
N ASP A 312 38.49 6.70 17.77
CA ASP A 312 39.01 6.33 16.45
C ASP A 312 39.02 4.79 16.34
N THR A 313 37.99 4.26 15.66
CA THR A 313 37.76 2.81 15.49
C THR A 313 38.85 2.09 14.69
N ARG A 314 39.88 2.81 14.21
CA ARG A 314 41.03 2.24 13.51
C ARG A 314 42.04 1.55 14.43
N PHE A 315 42.01 1.81 15.74
CA PHE A 315 43.02 1.30 16.68
C PHE A 315 42.49 0.24 17.67
N SER A 316 41.27 -0.26 17.51
CA SER A 316 40.72 -1.34 18.35
C SER A 316 41.14 -2.75 17.90
N ALA A 317 42.19 -2.89 17.10
CA ALA A 317 42.71 -4.19 16.69
C ALA A 317 44.10 -4.42 17.30
N GLU A 318 44.18 -5.51 18.07
CA GLU A 318 45.34 -6.21 18.70
C GLU A 318 45.18 -6.23 20.23
N ASP A 319 44.98 -7.37 20.92
CA ASP A 319 45.57 -8.69 20.73
C ASP A 319 44.63 -9.83 21.14
N GLY A 320 44.50 -10.82 20.27
CA GLY A 320 43.81 -12.09 20.51
C GLY A 320 44.39 -13.16 19.61
N ALA A 321 45.67 -13.47 19.81
CA ALA A 321 46.37 -14.52 19.08
C ALA A 321 45.73 -15.90 19.32
N GLY A 322 45.47 -16.62 18.23
CA GLY A 322 45.49 -18.08 18.20
C GLY A 322 44.14 -18.78 18.01
N ARG A 323 43.73 -18.96 16.74
CA ARG A 323 43.32 -20.26 16.19
C ARG A 323 43.24 -20.17 14.67
N ALA A 324 44.25 -20.73 14.01
CA ALA A 324 44.12 -21.17 12.63
C ALA A 324 43.01 -22.22 12.56
N VAL A 325 42.06 -22.04 11.65
CA VAL A 325 41.13 -23.09 11.24
C VAL A 325 41.39 -23.32 9.77
N GLU A 326 41.84 -24.55 9.49
CA GLU A 326 42.13 -25.09 8.17
C GLU A 326 40.89 -24.99 7.26
N GLU A 327 41.12 -24.57 6.01
CA GLU A 327 40.15 -24.72 4.93
C GLU A 327 39.95 -26.21 4.64
N GLN A 328 38.77 -26.73 4.94
CA GLN A 328 38.26 -27.98 4.38
C GLN A 328 36.94 -27.69 3.67
N ASP A 329 36.91 -28.13 2.42
CA ASP A 329 35.77 -28.13 1.51
C ASP A 329 34.50 -28.69 2.18
N ALA A 330 33.41 -27.93 2.09
CA ALA A 330 32.07 -28.40 2.47
C ALA A 330 31.14 -28.33 1.26
N GLU A 331 30.74 -29.52 0.82
CA GLU A 331 29.70 -29.80 -0.18
C GLU A 331 28.39 -29.05 0.09
N GLU A 332 27.65 -28.81 -1.01
CA GLU A 332 26.25 -28.36 -1.02
C GLU A 332 25.35 -29.31 -0.21
N GLY A 333 25.02 -28.90 1.02
CA GLY A 333 24.03 -29.52 1.88
C GLY A 333 23.12 -28.46 2.52
N CYS A 334 21.81 -28.67 2.43
CA CYS A 334 20.74 -27.75 2.84
C CYS A 334 20.97 -27.01 4.18
N CYS A 335 20.46 -25.77 4.25
CA CYS A 335 20.41 -24.96 5.48
C CYS A 335 19.73 -25.70 6.65
N PRO A 336 20.39 -25.90 7.79
CA PRO A 336 19.73 -26.32 9.02
C PRO A 336 18.99 -25.14 9.66
N CYS A 337 17.73 -25.39 10.07
CA CYS A 337 16.88 -24.43 10.76
C CYS A 337 17.53 -23.95 12.09
N ARG A 338 17.61 -22.63 12.27
CA ARG A 338 18.14 -21.99 13.49
C ARG A 338 17.20 -22.21 14.69
N PRO A 339 17.71 -22.48 15.90
CA PRO A 339 16.92 -22.34 17.12
C PRO A 339 16.72 -20.85 17.45
N ALA A 340 15.45 -20.41 17.57
CA ALA A 340 15.07 -19.23 18.35
C ALA A 340 15.37 -19.53 19.84
N ASP A 341 15.90 -18.64 20.68
CA ASP A 341 15.13 -17.52 21.23
C ASP A 341 15.98 -16.52 22.08
N GLY A 342 17.28 -16.36 21.78
CA GLY A 342 18.18 -15.54 22.61
C GLY A 342 18.56 -14.18 22.02
N ARG A 343 18.99 -14.13 20.76
CA ARG A 343 19.57 -12.92 20.13
C ARG A 343 18.54 -11.90 19.64
N LEU A 344 17.38 -12.36 19.18
CA LEU A 344 16.31 -11.49 18.66
C LEU A 344 15.69 -10.59 19.75
N ARG A 345 15.69 -11.01 21.02
CA ARG A 345 15.15 -10.21 22.13
C ARG A 345 16.05 -9.03 22.49
N MET A 346 17.38 -9.21 22.49
CA MET A 346 18.32 -8.11 22.76
C MET A 346 18.37 -7.08 21.61
N GLU A 347 18.32 -7.51 20.35
CA GLU A 347 18.26 -6.59 19.21
C GLU A 347 16.96 -5.78 19.22
N GLY A 348 15.81 -6.42 19.51
CA GLY A 348 14.52 -5.71 19.63
C GLY A 348 14.47 -4.72 20.81
N GLU A 349 15.12 -5.02 21.93
CA GLU A 349 15.23 -4.11 23.08
C GLU A 349 16.15 -2.91 22.80
N ALA A 350 17.27 -3.13 22.12
CA ALA A 350 18.18 -2.06 21.68
C ALA A 350 17.50 -1.11 20.68
N GLU A 351 16.79 -1.66 19.69
CA GLU A 351 16.01 -0.85 18.74
C GLU A 351 14.88 -0.07 19.43
N SER A 352 14.22 -0.68 20.44
CA SER A 352 13.18 -0.02 21.23
C SER A 352 13.75 1.15 22.05
N PHE A 353 14.92 0.95 22.66
CA PHE A 353 15.60 2.00 23.41
C PHE A 353 16.05 3.14 22.49
N GLN A 354 16.63 2.82 21.33
CA GLN A 354 17.01 3.79 20.32
C GLN A 354 15.80 4.63 19.88
N LYS A 355 14.66 4.00 19.58
CA LYS A 355 13.41 4.71 19.22
C LYS A 355 12.93 5.64 20.35
N LYS A 356 12.99 5.19 21.61
CA LYS A 356 12.60 6.04 22.76
C LYS A 356 13.52 7.24 22.93
N PHE A 357 14.82 7.06 22.73
CA PHE A 357 15.80 8.15 22.80
C PHE A 357 15.61 9.14 21.65
N GLU A 358 15.39 8.68 20.42
CA GLU A 358 15.07 9.54 19.27
C GLU A 358 13.79 10.36 19.51
N ASN A 359 12.74 9.73 20.05
CA ASN A 359 11.50 10.42 20.41
C ASN A 359 11.74 11.50 21.48
N PHE A 360 12.62 11.25 22.46
CA PHE A 360 13.00 12.26 23.45
C PHE A 360 13.69 13.46 22.80
N LEU A 361 14.64 13.23 21.89
CA LEU A 361 15.34 14.31 21.17
C LEU A 361 14.35 15.17 20.38
N HIS A 362 13.39 14.55 19.70
CA HIS A 362 12.32 15.26 18.97
C HIS A 362 11.47 16.14 19.88
N ASN A 363 11.16 15.68 21.10
CA ASN A 363 10.30 16.40 22.04
C ASN A 363 11.02 17.50 22.83
N SER A 364 12.35 17.47 22.93
CA SER A 364 13.09 18.31 23.88
C SER A 364 14.06 19.31 23.25
N ILE A 365 14.59 19.08 22.04
CA ILE A 365 15.82 19.79 21.60
C ILE A 365 15.64 20.60 20.31
N ILE A 366 14.66 20.29 19.46
CA ILE A 366 14.52 20.95 18.15
C ILE A 366 13.31 21.88 18.16
N ILE A 367 13.45 23.06 18.77
CA ILE A 367 12.56 24.20 18.51
C ILE A 367 13.26 25.04 17.44
N PRO A 368 12.79 25.07 16.18
CA PRO A 368 13.29 26.04 15.23
C PRO A 368 12.83 27.42 15.70
N ARG A 369 13.77 28.31 16.00
CA ARG A 369 13.49 29.75 16.07
C ARG A 369 13.39 30.34 14.68
#